data_AF-A0A661Q1D4-F1
#
_entry.id   AF-A0A661Q1D4-F1
#
_cell.length_a   1.000
_cell.length_b   1.000
_cell.length_c   1.000
_cell.angle_alpha   90.00
_cell.angle_beta   90.00
_cell.angle_gamma   90.00
#
_symmetry.space_group_name_H-M   'P 1'
#
loop_
_entity.id
_entity.type
_entity.pdbx_description
1 polymer ?
#
loop_
_entity_poly.entity_id
_entity_poly.type
_entity_poly.pdbx_seq_one_letter_code
_entity_poly.pdbx_strand_id
1 'polypeptide(L)'
;MDNSFLQENQDNLKEILKPFQQELKQGQRLADFIKKCIRSAERDDFLQLDELLNSKLAKDAEQEEKLSACKPFFDELREYSREQVEKYRLEFIEDLTRLGAEAGLTIEIDFPRFTLLKGIYGEIDFAARTTTINKKVLKSIDPRRIVTALARLKKQLYDRPFDPQAYIDGCYETYVGICKKENLTAGTPVPIYQFYLEYVISLQSIAFFSNMDKSKFRGYSLEQFGVDIWRYCEADIGGTTNGMQLKLGSGRKSLWLIDRTGERRQIGVISFLKEDNS
;
A
#
# COMPACT_ATOMS: atom_id res chain seq x y z
N MET A 1 -21.29 58.75 0.79
CA MET A 1 -21.63 57.99 -0.44
C MET A 1 -20.39 57.53 -1.23
N ASP A 2 -19.15 57.78 -0.78
CA ASP A 2 -17.94 57.44 -1.58
C ASP A 2 -17.36 56.04 -1.42
N ASN A 3 -17.67 55.32 -0.34
CA ASN A 3 -17.04 54.02 -0.09
C ASN A 3 -17.51 52.91 -1.05
N SER A 4 -18.76 52.98 -1.53
CA SER A 4 -19.30 51.99 -2.47
C SER A 4 -18.69 52.14 -3.86
N PHE A 5 -18.50 53.38 -4.33
CA PHE A 5 -17.97 53.67 -5.66
C PHE A 5 -16.49 53.28 -5.78
N LEU A 6 -15.68 53.54 -4.76
CA LEU A 6 -14.26 53.14 -4.76
C LEU A 6 -14.11 51.62 -4.67
N GLN A 7 -14.96 50.93 -3.90
CA GLN A 7 -14.96 49.48 -3.79
C GLN A 7 -15.33 48.82 -5.13
N GLU A 8 -16.38 49.31 -5.79
CA GLU A 8 -16.87 48.80 -7.07
C GLU A 8 -15.86 49.00 -8.20
N ASN A 9 -15.19 50.16 -8.24
CA ASN A 9 -14.09 50.40 -9.18
C ASN A 9 -12.86 49.54 -8.89
N GLN A 10 -12.52 49.29 -7.61
CA GLN A 10 -11.44 48.37 -7.27
C GLN A 10 -11.74 46.94 -7.74
N ASP A 11 -12.97 46.48 -7.56
CA ASP A 11 -13.36 45.14 -7.98
C ASP A 11 -13.38 45.03 -9.52
N ASN A 12 -13.87 46.04 -10.24
CA ASN A 12 -13.76 46.11 -11.69
C ASN A 12 -12.30 46.08 -12.18
N LEU A 13 -11.41 46.84 -11.54
CA LEU A 13 -9.98 46.82 -11.87
C LEU A 13 -9.34 45.45 -11.58
N LYS A 14 -9.75 44.74 -10.51
CA LYS A 14 -9.29 43.37 -10.24
C LYS A 14 -9.79 42.40 -11.32
N GLU A 15 -11.05 42.50 -11.75
CA GLU A 15 -11.57 41.65 -12.83
C GLU A 15 -10.83 41.88 -14.15
N ILE A 16 -10.49 43.13 -14.48
CA ILE A 16 -9.68 43.46 -15.66
C ILE A 16 -8.25 42.89 -15.53
N LEU A 17 -7.68 42.90 -14.32
CA LEU A 17 -6.30 42.44 -14.07
C LEU A 17 -6.16 40.90 -14.05
N LYS A 18 -7.21 40.17 -13.65
CA LYS A 18 -7.21 38.70 -13.54
C LYS A 18 -6.69 37.96 -14.79
N PRO A 19 -7.16 38.22 -16.02
CA PRO A 19 -6.68 37.50 -17.20
C PRO A 19 -5.17 37.68 -17.43
N PHE A 20 -4.64 38.90 -17.27
CA PHE A 20 -3.20 39.16 -17.39
C PHE A 20 -2.38 38.41 -16.33
N GLN A 21 -2.89 38.34 -15.09
CA GLN A 21 -2.23 37.55 -14.04
C GLN A 21 -2.27 36.05 -14.32
N GLN A 22 -3.35 35.55 -14.94
CA GLN A 22 -3.46 34.15 -15.34
C GLN A 22 -2.46 33.81 -16.45
N GLU A 23 -2.36 34.64 -17.49
CA GLU A 23 -1.38 34.48 -18.57
C GLU A 23 0.07 34.50 -18.05
N LEU A 24 0.41 35.45 -17.18
CA LEU A 24 1.74 35.51 -16.58
C LEU A 24 2.06 34.25 -15.76
N LYS A 25 1.10 33.79 -14.94
CA LYS A 25 1.26 32.54 -14.17
C LYS A 25 1.41 31.32 -15.06
N GLN A 26 0.65 31.25 -16.15
CA GLN A 26 0.75 30.17 -17.13
C GLN A 26 2.12 30.16 -17.82
N GLY A 27 2.58 31.31 -18.31
CA GLY A 27 3.90 31.45 -18.92
C GLY A 27 5.03 31.07 -17.97
N GLN A 28 4.97 31.51 -16.71
CA GLN A 28 5.95 31.14 -15.68
C GLN A 28 5.95 29.62 -15.42
N ARG A 29 4.76 29.00 -15.34
CA ARG A 29 4.63 27.56 -15.13
C ARG A 29 5.22 26.75 -16.29
N LEU A 30 5.01 27.16 -17.53
CA LEU A 30 5.58 26.50 -18.72
C LEU A 30 7.10 26.69 -18.77
N ALA A 31 7.61 27.89 -18.47
CA ALA A 31 9.05 28.13 -18.39
C ALA A 31 9.73 27.27 -17.31
N ASP A 32 9.10 27.14 -16.13
CA ASP A 32 9.61 26.29 -15.06
C ASP A 32 9.56 24.79 -15.42
N PHE A 33 8.55 24.37 -16.19
CA PHE A 33 8.49 23.02 -16.75
C PHE A 33 9.65 22.74 -17.73
N ILE A 34 9.91 23.63 -18.67
CA ILE A 34 11.02 23.48 -19.62
C ILE A 34 12.36 23.43 -18.88
N LYS A 35 12.58 24.30 -17.89
CA LYS A 35 13.79 24.27 -17.05
C LYS A 35 13.97 22.92 -16.34
N LYS A 36 12.88 22.29 -15.89
CA LYS A 36 12.93 20.94 -15.30
C LYS A 36 13.32 19.88 -16.32
N CYS A 37 12.78 19.95 -17.55
CA CYS A 37 13.16 19.04 -18.63
C CYS A 37 14.65 19.15 -18.96
N ILE A 38 15.16 20.39 -19.11
CA ILE A 38 16.58 20.65 -19.36
C ILE A 38 17.45 20.05 -18.25
N ARG A 39 17.15 20.35 -16.97
CA ARG A 39 17.91 19.81 -15.84
C ARG A 39 17.86 18.27 -15.75
N SER A 40 16.75 17.66 -16.14
CA SER A 40 16.61 16.20 -16.13
C SER A 40 17.46 15.58 -17.24
N ALA A 41 17.45 16.16 -18.44
CA ALA A 41 18.32 15.75 -19.55
C ALA A 41 19.80 15.95 -19.23
N GLU A 42 20.20 17.09 -18.63
CA GLU A 42 21.59 17.37 -18.23
C GLU A 42 22.15 16.36 -17.22
N ARG A 43 21.27 15.79 -16.39
CA ARG A 43 21.63 14.83 -15.34
C ARG A 43 21.46 13.38 -15.77
N ASP A 44 21.04 13.15 -17.02
CA ASP A 44 20.61 11.84 -17.50
C ASP A 44 19.56 11.18 -16.60
N ASP A 45 18.68 12.00 -16.02
CA ASP A 45 17.57 11.55 -15.17
C ASP A 45 16.38 11.14 -16.03
N PHE A 46 16.56 10.06 -16.80
CA PHE A 46 15.57 9.56 -17.74
C PHE A 46 14.24 9.18 -17.09
N LEU A 47 14.26 8.76 -15.80
CA LEU A 47 13.04 8.47 -15.03
C LEU A 47 12.19 9.73 -14.82
N GLN A 48 12.83 10.82 -14.37
CA GLN A 48 12.14 12.10 -14.18
C GLN A 48 11.74 12.72 -15.53
N LEU A 49 12.57 12.56 -16.55
CA LEU A 49 12.33 13.07 -17.88
C LEU A 49 11.10 12.40 -18.53
N ASP A 50 10.97 11.08 -18.45
CA ASP A 50 9.80 10.35 -18.95
C ASP A 50 8.51 10.81 -18.25
N GLU A 51 8.52 10.95 -16.92
CA GLU A 51 7.36 11.46 -16.16
C GLU A 51 6.95 12.86 -16.62
N LEU A 52 7.92 13.78 -16.73
CA LEU A 52 7.67 15.16 -17.14
C LEU A 52 7.08 15.23 -18.55
N LEU A 53 7.63 14.47 -19.50
CA LEU A 53 7.23 14.50 -20.90
C LEU A 53 5.88 13.81 -21.18
N ASN A 54 5.46 12.90 -20.29
CA ASN A 54 4.12 12.28 -20.32
C ASN A 54 3.07 13.08 -19.54
N SER A 55 3.47 14.15 -18.84
CA SER A 55 2.56 14.98 -18.05
C SER A 55 1.64 15.87 -18.91
N LYS A 56 0.55 16.36 -18.29
CA LYS A 56 -0.32 17.37 -18.92
C LYS A 56 0.46 18.63 -19.33
N LEU A 57 1.47 19.02 -18.55
CA LEU A 57 2.25 20.23 -18.83
C LEU A 57 3.07 20.15 -20.11
N ALA A 58 3.53 18.95 -20.49
CA ALA A 58 4.17 18.74 -21.78
C ALA A 58 3.19 19.01 -22.93
N LYS A 59 1.96 18.49 -22.82
CA LYS A 59 0.89 18.73 -23.81
C LYS A 59 0.51 20.21 -23.90
N ASP A 60 0.37 20.86 -22.74
CA ASP A 60 0.07 22.30 -22.69
C ASP A 60 1.20 23.11 -23.34
N ALA A 61 2.47 22.74 -23.12
CA ALA A 61 3.62 23.39 -23.74
C ALA A 61 3.70 23.19 -25.27
N GLU A 62 3.32 22.01 -25.77
CA GLU A 62 3.29 21.74 -27.22
C GLU A 62 2.19 22.50 -27.96
N GLN A 63 1.10 22.82 -27.27
CA GLN A 63 -0.04 23.57 -27.81
C GLN A 63 0.16 25.08 -27.74
N GLU A 64 1.08 25.55 -26.90
CA GLU A 64 1.42 26.97 -26.79
C GLU A 64 2.21 27.42 -28.02
N GLU A 65 1.66 28.39 -28.76
CA GLU A 65 2.21 28.85 -30.04
C GLU A 65 3.68 29.28 -29.93
N LYS A 66 4.02 29.98 -28.83
CA LYS A 66 5.38 30.45 -28.51
C LYS A 66 6.37 29.31 -28.23
N LEU A 67 5.89 28.11 -27.95
CA LEU A 67 6.67 26.92 -27.59
C LEU A 67 6.49 25.77 -28.58
N SER A 68 5.82 26.02 -29.71
CA SER A 68 5.61 25.02 -30.77
C SER A 68 6.91 24.35 -31.25
N ALA A 69 8.03 25.07 -31.23
CA ALA A 69 9.36 24.56 -31.55
C ALA A 69 9.88 23.50 -30.57
N CYS A 70 9.33 23.39 -29.36
CA CYS A 70 9.72 22.38 -28.37
C CYS A 70 9.24 20.97 -28.74
N LYS A 71 8.18 20.85 -29.54
CA LYS A 71 7.57 19.56 -29.88
C LYS A 71 8.56 18.52 -30.44
N PRO A 72 9.36 18.79 -31.49
CA PRO A 72 10.32 17.81 -32.00
C PRO A 72 11.33 17.37 -30.93
N PHE A 73 11.81 18.30 -30.09
CA PHE A 73 12.72 17.96 -29.00
C PHE A 73 12.04 17.09 -27.93
N PHE A 74 10.77 17.35 -27.60
CA PHE A 74 10.02 16.51 -26.67
C PHE A 74 9.80 15.11 -27.23
N ASP A 75 9.55 14.98 -28.52
CA ASP A 75 9.38 13.68 -29.17
C ASP A 75 10.68 12.86 -29.13
N GLU A 76 11.83 13.46 -29.47
CA GLU A 76 13.15 12.83 -29.35
C GLU A 76 13.47 12.43 -27.90
N LEU A 77 13.25 13.33 -26.94
CA LEU A 77 13.52 13.07 -25.53
C LEU A 77 12.57 12.01 -24.95
N ARG A 78 11.33 11.91 -25.44
CA ARG A 78 10.38 10.84 -25.07
C ARG A 78 10.87 9.48 -25.55
N GLU A 79 11.33 9.41 -26.79
CA GLU A 79 11.85 8.16 -27.36
C GLU A 79 13.08 7.71 -26.57
N TYR A 80 14.05 8.61 -26.38
CA TYR A 80 15.24 8.36 -25.57
C TYR A 80 14.89 7.91 -24.14
N SER A 81 14.05 8.67 -23.43
CA SER A 81 13.72 8.36 -22.04
C SER A 81 12.96 7.05 -21.91
N ARG A 82 12.02 6.75 -22.83
CA ARG A 82 11.30 5.47 -22.86
C ARG A 82 12.26 4.29 -23.02
N GLU A 83 13.21 4.37 -23.95
CA GLU A 83 14.20 3.31 -24.15
C GLU A 83 15.06 3.09 -22.90
N GLN A 84 15.53 4.16 -22.26
CA GLN A 84 16.32 4.06 -21.04
C GLN A 84 15.50 3.53 -19.85
N VAL A 85 14.24 3.97 -19.69
CA VAL A 85 13.33 3.45 -18.67
C VAL A 85 13.12 1.94 -18.85
N GLU A 86 12.89 1.49 -20.08
CA GLU A 86 12.68 0.07 -20.37
C GLU A 86 13.93 -0.76 -20.10
N LYS A 87 15.11 -0.27 -20.50
CA LYS A 87 16.37 -0.93 -20.19
C LYS A 87 16.59 -1.03 -18.68
N TYR A 88 16.41 0.08 -17.97
CA TYR A 88 16.52 0.12 -16.52
C TYR A 88 15.51 -0.79 -15.83
N ARG A 89 14.28 -0.89 -16.35
CA ARG A 89 13.24 -1.80 -15.85
C ARG A 89 13.69 -3.25 -15.91
N LEU A 90 14.27 -3.68 -17.04
CA LEU A 90 14.78 -5.05 -17.21
C LEU A 90 15.93 -5.34 -16.24
N GLU A 91 16.92 -4.45 -16.18
CA GLU A 91 18.05 -4.57 -15.26
C GLU A 91 17.58 -4.61 -13.79
N PHE A 92 16.62 -3.76 -13.44
CA PHE A 92 16.01 -3.72 -12.11
C PHE A 92 15.30 -5.04 -11.76
N ILE A 93 14.54 -5.62 -12.70
CA ILE A 93 13.84 -6.90 -12.50
C ILE A 93 14.87 -8.01 -12.27
N GLU A 94 15.89 -8.09 -13.12
CA GLU A 94 16.96 -9.08 -12.99
C GLU A 94 17.68 -8.95 -11.64
N ASP A 95 18.05 -7.73 -11.24
CA ASP A 95 18.71 -7.49 -9.96
C ASP A 95 17.82 -7.80 -8.77
N LEU A 96 16.55 -7.39 -8.80
CA LEU A 96 15.61 -7.66 -7.71
C LEU A 96 15.37 -9.16 -7.55
N THR A 97 15.15 -9.89 -8.65
CA THR A 97 14.98 -11.34 -8.62
C THR A 97 16.23 -12.05 -8.15
N ARG A 98 17.41 -11.67 -8.65
CA ARG A 98 18.70 -12.26 -8.26
C ARG A 98 18.99 -12.03 -6.77
N LEU A 99 18.93 -10.78 -6.31
CA LEU A 99 19.15 -10.44 -4.90
C LEU A 99 18.10 -11.06 -3.98
N GLY A 100 16.86 -11.19 -4.46
CA GLY A 100 15.80 -11.92 -3.77
C GLY A 100 16.19 -13.39 -3.57
N ALA A 101 16.58 -14.08 -4.64
CA ALA A 101 16.99 -15.48 -4.58
C ALA A 101 18.19 -15.69 -3.64
N GLU A 102 19.21 -14.83 -3.70
CA GLU A 102 20.36 -14.84 -2.77
C GLU A 102 19.94 -14.71 -1.30
N ALA A 103 18.85 -13.98 -1.02
CA ALA A 103 18.28 -13.82 0.32
C ALA A 103 17.25 -14.91 0.69
N GLY A 104 17.04 -15.94 -0.15
CA GLY A 104 16.02 -16.97 0.06
C GLY A 104 14.59 -16.43 -0.07
N LEU A 105 14.40 -15.45 -0.95
CA LEU A 105 13.16 -14.75 -1.22
C LEU A 105 12.75 -14.96 -2.70
N THR A 106 11.72 -15.76 -2.95
CA THR A 106 11.18 -15.94 -4.31
C THR A 106 10.25 -14.78 -4.66
N ILE A 107 10.78 -13.76 -5.34
CA ILE A 107 10.01 -12.59 -5.76
C ILE A 107 9.41 -12.85 -7.14
N GLU A 108 8.08 -12.88 -7.21
CA GLU A 108 7.30 -12.90 -8.46
C GLU A 108 7.04 -11.45 -8.87
N ILE A 109 7.43 -11.07 -10.10
CA ILE A 109 7.32 -9.70 -10.57
C ILE A 109 6.31 -9.61 -11.71
N ASP A 110 5.31 -8.75 -11.52
CA ASP A 110 4.33 -8.31 -12.51
C ASP A 110 4.38 -6.78 -12.57
N PHE A 111 5.46 -6.26 -13.17
CA PHE A 111 5.86 -4.87 -13.04
C PHE A 111 4.71 -3.91 -13.41
N PRO A 112 4.43 -2.87 -12.60
CA PRO A 112 5.23 -2.33 -11.49
C PRO A 112 5.05 -3.05 -10.15
N ARG A 113 4.26 -4.12 -10.10
CA ARG A 113 3.93 -4.85 -8.88
C ARG A 113 4.83 -6.07 -8.70
N PHE A 114 4.93 -6.53 -7.46
CA PHE A 114 5.58 -7.80 -7.16
C PHE A 114 4.97 -8.46 -5.92
N THR A 115 5.16 -9.76 -5.81
CA THR A 115 4.76 -10.62 -4.69
C THR A 115 5.95 -11.45 -4.22
N LEU A 116 5.98 -11.81 -2.94
CA LEU A 116 7.08 -12.61 -2.36
C LEU A 116 6.57 -13.82 -1.58
N LEU A 117 5.47 -13.66 -0.85
CA LEU A 117 4.75 -14.71 -0.14
C LEU A 117 3.29 -14.23 -0.04
N LYS A 118 2.38 -15.11 0.41
CA LYS A 118 1.01 -14.68 0.69
C LYS A 118 1.02 -13.52 1.70
N GLY A 119 0.27 -12.46 1.42
CA GLY A 119 0.25 -11.30 2.33
C GLY A 119 1.43 -10.33 2.20
N ILE A 120 2.42 -10.56 1.33
CA ILE A 120 3.49 -9.60 1.04
C ILE A 120 3.39 -9.14 -0.41
N TYR A 121 2.98 -7.88 -0.58
CA TYR A 121 2.80 -7.24 -1.88
C TYR A 121 3.63 -5.97 -1.95
N GLY A 122 4.20 -5.72 -3.12
CA GLY A 122 4.93 -4.50 -3.41
C GLY A 122 4.52 -3.85 -4.73
N GLU A 123 4.76 -2.54 -4.80
CA GLU A 123 4.57 -1.72 -5.99
C GLU A 123 5.73 -0.73 -6.08
N ILE A 124 6.29 -0.60 -7.29
CA ILE A 124 7.45 0.22 -7.58
C ILE A 124 6.98 1.42 -8.39
N ASP A 125 7.34 2.61 -7.91
CA ASP A 125 7.11 3.86 -8.61
C ASP A 125 8.47 4.47 -8.94
N PHE A 126 8.91 4.28 -10.19
CA PHE A 126 10.17 4.84 -10.68
C PHE A 126 10.15 6.37 -10.72
N ALA A 127 9.01 6.98 -11.04
CA ALA A 127 8.87 8.43 -11.11
C ALA A 127 9.03 9.05 -9.72
N ALA A 128 8.29 8.55 -8.73
CA ALA A 128 8.43 8.99 -7.34
C ALA A 128 9.71 8.47 -6.66
N ARG A 129 10.43 7.54 -7.30
CA ARG A 129 11.57 6.80 -6.72
C ARG A 129 11.23 6.17 -5.37
N THR A 130 10.05 5.57 -5.30
CA THR A 130 9.58 4.89 -4.11
C THR A 130 9.15 3.46 -4.40
N THR A 131 9.26 2.62 -3.37
CA THR A 131 8.68 1.28 -3.36
C THR A 131 7.70 1.21 -2.22
N THR A 132 6.46 0.81 -2.48
CA THR A 132 5.47 0.58 -1.43
C THR A 132 5.40 -0.91 -1.14
N ILE A 133 5.62 -1.32 0.11
CA ILE A 133 5.51 -2.73 0.56
C ILE A 133 4.42 -2.78 1.63
N ASN A 134 3.33 -3.52 1.41
CA ASN A 134 2.19 -3.60 2.33
C ASN A 134 1.75 -2.24 2.89
N LYS A 135 1.57 -1.25 2.00
CA LYS A 135 1.22 0.16 2.30
C LYS A 135 2.32 0.99 2.99
N LYS A 136 3.47 0.42 3.32
CA LYS A 136 4.62 1.17 3.85
C LYS A 136 5.48 1.68 2.69
N VAL A 137 5.67 2.99 2.65
CA VAL A 137 6.50 3.63 1.62
C VAL A 137 7.96 3.57 2.01
N LEU A 138 8.76 2.90 1.19
CA LEU A 138 10.21 2.98 1.16
C LEU A 138 10.62 4.04 0.14
N LYS A 139 11.31 5.10 0.58
CA LYS A 139 11.84 6.16 -0.31
C LYS A 139 13.10 5.68 -1.04
N SER A 140 12.93 4.64 -1.85
CA SER A 140 13.98 4.03 -2.67
C SER A 140 13.38 3.12 -3.72
N ILE A 141 14.06 3.03 -4.85
CA ILE A 141 13.91 1.98 -5.89
C ILE A 141 15.22 1.18 -6.03
N ASP A 142 15.99 1.07 -4.95
CA ASP A 142 17.23 0.29 -4.95
C ASP A 142 16.89 -1.16 -4.59
N PRO A 143 17.13 -2.14 -5.50
CA PRO A 143 16.86 -3.55 -5.25
C PRO A 143 17.40 -4.06 -3.92
N ARG A 144 18.61 -3.64 -3.49
CA ARG A 144 19.21 -4.10 -2.22
C ARG A 144 18.41 -3.63 -1.01
N ARG A 145 17.94 -2.37 -1.04
CA ARG A 145 17.10 -1.80 0.03
C ARG A 145 15.73 -2.45 0.05
N ILE A 146 15.17 -2.76 -1.11
CA ILE A 146 13.88 -3.48 -1.24
C ILE A 146 14.01 -4.89 -0.65
N VAL A 147 15.02 -5.67 -1.06
CA VAL A 147 15.27 -7.02 -0.54
C VAL A 147 15.49 -7.01 0.96
N THR A 148 16.24 -6.05 1.50
CA THR A 148 16.43 -5.89 2.95
C THR A 148 15.10 -5.65 3.68
N ALA A 149 14.24 -4.78 3.13
CA ALA A 149 12.92 -4.51 3.71
C ALA A 149 12.01 -5.75 3.64
N LEU A 150 12.06 -6.48 2.53
CA LEU A 150 11.32 -7.73 2.33
C LEU A 150 11.77 -8.84 3.28
N ALA A 151 13.08 -9.04 3.45
CA ALA A 151 13.63 -10.03 4.37
C ALA A 151 13.18 -9.75 5.82
N ARG A 152 13.22 -8.48 6.23
CA ARG A 152 12.71 -8.07 7.55
C ARG A 152 11.23 -8.37 7.70
N LEU A 153 10.43 -8.11 6.66
CA LEU A 153 9.00 -8.36 6.69
C LEU A 153 8.67 -9.86 6.74
N LYS A 154 9.34 -10.68 5.92
CA LYS A 154 9.26 -12.15 5.99
C LYS A 154 9.55 -12.64 7.41
N LYS A 155 10.65 -12.16 8.02
CA LYS A 155 10.99 -12.54 9.40
C LYS A 155 9.90 -12.17 10.41
N GLN A 156 9.22 -11.04 10.23
CA GLN A 156 8.14 -10.59 11.11
C GLN A 156 6.85 -11.41 10.95
N LEU A 157 6.56 -11.90 9.75
CA LEU A 157 5.30 -12.57 9.42
C LEU A 157 5.41 -14.11 9.49
N TYR A 158 6.53 -14.68 9.03
CA TYR A 158 6.67 -16.10 8.75
C TYR A 158 7.66 -16.83 9.65
N ASP A 159 8.82 -16.24 9.96
CA ASP A 159 9.91 -16.96 10.64
C ASP A 159 9.65 -17.16 12.15
N ARG A 160 8.53 -16.67 12.68
CA ARG A 160 8.12 -16.96 14.06
C ARG A 160 7.54 -18.38 14.18
N PRO A 161 7.75 -19.05 15.33
CA PRO A 161 7.04 -20.28 15.64
C PRO A 161 5.53 -20.06 15.51
N PHE A 162 4.85 -21.02 14.90
CA PHE A 162 3.40 -21.01 14.72
C PHE A 162 2.87 -22.41 14.97
N ASP A 163 1.96 -22.50 15.92
CA ASP A 163 1.19 -23.70 16.21
C ASP A 163 -0.24 -23.45 15.71
N PRO A 164 -0.65 -24.09 14.59
CA PRO A 164 -1.98 -23.93 14.03
C PRO A 164 -3.10 -24.27 15.02
N GLN A 165 -2.90 -25.27 15.88
CA GLN A 165 -3.91 -25.73 16.84
C GLN A 165 -4.09 -24.73 17.98
N ALA A 166 -2.98 -24.31 18.60
CA ALA A 166 -3.03 -23.31 19.65
C ALA A 166 -3.58 -21.97 19.13
N TYR A 167 -3.27 -21.61 17.87
CA TYR A 167 -3.79 -20.42 17.23
C TYR A 167 -5.33 -20.45 17.11
N ILE A 168 -5.88 -21.52 16.54
CA ILE A 168 -7.32 -21.62 16.30
C ILE A 168 -8.11 -21.74 17.61
N ASP A 169 -7.57 -22.46 18.59
CA ASP A 169 -8.17 -22.58 19.92
C ASP A 169 -8.21 -21.22 20.62
N GLY A 170 -7.12 -20.44 20.58
CA GLY A 170 -7.10 -19.08 21.12
C GLY A 170 -8.07 -18.12 20.40
N CYS A 171 -8.24 -18.28 19.09
CA CYS A 171 -9.25 -17.54 18.33
C CYS A 171 -10.67 -17.90 18.78
N TYR A 172 -10.94 -19.19 19.02
CA TYR A 172 -12.24 -19.64 19.51
C TYR A 172 -12.53 -19.18 20.94
N GLU A 173 -11.55 -19.23 21.85
CA GLU A 173 -11.69 -18.69 23.20
C GLU A 173 -12.05 -17.20 23.18
N THR A 174 -11.39 -16.44 22.30
CA THR A 174 -11.67 -15.01 22.09
C THR A 174 -13.11 -14.82 21.58
N TYR A 175 -13.53 -15.61 20.60
CA TYR A 175 -14.90 -15.59 20.08
C TYR A 175 -15.94 -15.86 21.18
N VAL A 176 -15.74 -16.91 21.99
CA VAL A 176 -16.62 -17.25 23.11
C VAL A 176 -16.65 -16.13 24.16
N GLY A 177 -15.51 -15.50 24.43
CA GLY A 177 -15.42 -14.34 25.33
C GLY A 177 -16.30 -13.18 24.87
N ILE A 178 -16.27 -12.86 23.57
CA ILE A 178 -17.11 -11.82 22.97
C ILE A 178 -18.59 -12.21 23.07
N CYS A 179 -18.96 -13.44 22.68
CA CYS A 179 -20.35 -13.90 22.76
C CYS A 179 -20.90 -13.82 24.18
N LYS A 180 -20.11 -14.19 25.20
CA LYS A 180 -20.51 -14.06 26.61
C LYS A 180 -20.71 -12.60 27.03
N LYS A 181 -19.77 -11.71 26.66
CA LYS A 181 -19.82 -10.28 26.99
C LYS A 181 -21.03 -9.58 26.37
N GLU A 182 -21.44 -10.00 25.18
CA GLU A 182 -22.54 -9.40 24.42
C GLU A 182 -23.85 -10.19 24.48
N ASN A 183 -23.90 -11.27 25.28
CA ASN A 183 -25.04 -12.17 25.39
C ASN A 183 -25.52 -12.74 24.03
N LEU A 184 -24.57 -13.08 23.16
CA LEU A 184 -24.82 -13.68 21.84
C LEU A 184 -24.85 -15.21 21.93
N THR A 185 -25.66 -15.84 21.07
CA THR A 185 -25.68 -17.29 20.93
C THR A 185 -24.46 -17.79 20.15
N ALA A 186 -23.99 -18.99 20.47
CA ALA A 186 -22.91 -19.65 19.73
C ALA A 186 -23.27 -19.79 18.24
N GLY A 187 -22.32 -19.51 17.36
CA GLY A 187 -22.52 -19.47 15.90
C GLY A 187 -22.91 -18.10 15.36
N THR A 188 -23.30 -17.14 16.22
CA THR A 188 -23.57 -15.76 15.79
C THR A 188 -22.30 -15.12 15.21
N PRO A 189 -22.35 -14.54 14.00
CA PRO A 189 -21.21 -13.83 13.42
C PRO A 189 -20.85 -12.58 14.21
N VAL A 190 -19.56 -12.45 14.55
CA VAL A 190 -18.98 -11.28 15.23
C VAL A 190 -18.25 -10.41 14.20
N PRO A 191 -18.33 -9.07 14.26
CA PRO A 191 -17.57 -8.20 13.38
C PRO A 191 -16.06 -8.43 13.49
N ILE A 192 -15.38 -8.64 12.35
CA ILE A 192 -13.96 -9.02 12.33
C ILE A 192 -13.04 -7.98 12.98
N TYR A 193 -13.38 -6.69 12.87
CA TYR A 193 -12.60 -5.60 13.45
C TYR A 193 -12.61 -5.68 14.98
N GLN A 194 -13.78 -5.91 15.56
CA GLN A 194 -13.94 -6.10 16.99
C GLN A 194 -13.21 -7.35 17.46
N PHE A 195 -13.39 -8.46 16.73
CA PHE A 195 -12.69 -9.71 17.02
C PHE A 195 -11.18 -9.52 17.04
N TYR A 196 -10.61 -8.89 16.01
CA TYR A 196 -9.16 -8.63 15.95
C TYR A 196 -8.66 -7.83 17.15
N LEU A 197 -9.38 -6.78 17.56
CA LEU A 197 -8.99 -6.00 18.73
C LEU A 197 -9.02 -6.83 20.02
N GLU A 198 -10.11 -7.57 20.26
CA GLU A 198 -10.24 -8.43 21.45
C GLU A 198 -9.19 -9.56 21.44
N TYR A 199 -8.84 -10.10 20.28
CA TYR A 199 -7.77 -11.08 20.12
C TYR A 199 -6.40 -10.48 20.46
N VAL A 200 -6.09 -9.28 19.95
CA VAL A 200 -4.84 -8.59 20.30
C VAL A 200 -4.75 -8.35 21.81
N ILE A 201 -5.87 -8.02 22.45
CA ILE A 201 -5.95 -7.82 23.90
C ILE A 201 -5.76 -9.14 24.66
N SER A 202 -6.31 -10.26 24.18
CA SER A 202 -6.13 -11.57 24.82
C SER A 202 -4.69 -12.08 24.79
N LEU A 203 -3.88 -11.62 23.82
CA LEU A 203 -2.45 -11.92 23.74
C LEU A 203 -1.58 -11.17 24.76
N GLN A 204 -2.12 -10.18 25.48
CA GLN A 204 -1.36 -9.36 26.41
C GLN A 204 -1.17 -10.03 27.77
N SER A 205 -0.02 -9.79 28.40
CA SER A 205 0.27 -10.33 29.73
C SER A 205 -0.46 -9.55 30.84
N ILE A 206 -0.69 -10.20 32.00
CA ILE A 206 -1.21 -9.53 33.20
C ILE A 206 -0.34 -8.32 33.57
N ALA A 207 0.99 -8.45 33.42
CA ALA A 207 1.94 -7.37 33.69
C ALA A 207 1.72 -6.13 32.81
N PHE A 208 1.26 -6.30 31.57
CA PHE A 208 0.86 -5.17 30.71
C PHE A 208 -0.39 -4.48 31.26
N PHE A 209 -1.40 -5.23 31.71
CA PHE A 209 -2.61 -4.63 32.31
C PHE A 209 -2.33 -3.95 33.66
N SER A 210 -1.34 -4.43 34.42
CA SER A 210 -0.91 -3.78 35.66
C SER A 210 -0.12 -2.48 35.41
N ASN A 211 0.63 -2.42 34.30
CA ASN A 211 1.46 -1.29 33.95
C ASN A 211 1.55 -1.19 32.43
N MET A 212 0.67 -0.39 31.84
CA MET A 212 0.41 -0.24 30.39
C MET A 212 1.53 0.47 29.63
N ASP A 213 2.78 0.16 29.97
CA ASP A 213 3.97 0.61 29.26
C ASP A 213 3.99 0.02 27.85
N LYS A 214 4.25 0.88 26.87
CA LYS A 214 4.36 0.49 25.45
C LYS A 214 5.41 -0.59 25.21
N SER A 215 6.49 -0.62 26.00
CA SER A 215 7.54 -1.64 25.90
C SER A 215 7.07 -3.04 26.31
N LYS A 216 5.98 -3.13 27.09
CA LYS A 216 5.38 -4.39 27.56
C LYS A 216 4.25 -4.90 26.66
N PHE A 217 3.82 -4.08 25.71
CA PHE A 217 2.79 -4.46 24.75
C PHE A 217 3.33 -5.48 23.76
N ARG A 218 2.69 -6.65 23.70
CA ARG A 218 2.98 -7.66 22.70
C ARG A 218 2.33 -7.25 21.39
N GLY A 219 3.11 -6.63 20.51
CA GLY A 219 2.65 -6.20 19.20
C GLY A 219 2.17 -7.39 18.36
N TYR A 220 0.94 -7.31 17.88
CA TYR A 220 0.35 -8.23 16.92
C TYR A 220 -0.34 -7.41 15.84
N SER A 221 0.19 -7.43 14.61
CA SER A 221 -0.29 -6.58 13.51
C SER A 221 -1.42 -7.23 12.71
N LEU A 222 -2.15 -6.42 11.94
CA LEU A 222 -3.20 -6.94 11.07
C LEU A 222 -2.64 -7.84 9.97
N GLU A 223 -1.44 -7.55 9.47
CA GLU A 223 -0.74 -8.40 8.51
C GLU A 223 -0.36 -9.75 9.15
N GLN A 224 0.09 -9.76 10.40
CA GLN A 224 0.37 -10.99 11.15
C GLN A 224 -0.90 -11.82 11.33
N PHE A 225 -2.01 -11.18 11.70
CA PHE A 225 -3.31 -11.84 11.82
C PHE A 225 -3.77 -12.46 10.49
N GLY A 226 -3.66 -11.72 9.38
CA GLY A 226 -4.01 -12.23 8.07
C GLY A 226 -3.15 -13.42 7.63
N VAL A 227 -1.83 -13.36 7.87
CA VAL A 227 -0.91 -14.48 7.57
C VAL A 227 -1.20 -15.70 8.44
N ASP A 228 -1.49 -15.52 9.73
CA ASP A 228 -1.78 -16.66 10.62
C ASP A 228 -3.11 -17.34 10.29
N ILE A 229 -4.14 -16.59 9.90
CA ILE A 229 -5.38 -17.20 9.36
C ILE A 229 -5.04 -18.09 8.17
N TRP A 230 -4.24 -17.59 7.23
CA TRP A 230 -3.84 -18.37 6.06
C TRP A 230 -2.99 -19.59 6.44
N ARG A 231 -1.98 -19.44 7.31
CA ARG A 231 -1.16 -20.55 7.81
C ARG A 231 -1.98 -21.63 8.53
N TYR A 232 -3.03 -21.23 9.26
CA TYR A 232 -3.99 -22.16 9.85
C TYR A 232 -4.75 -22.94 8.77
N CYS A 233 -5.22 -22.25 7.73
CA CYS A 233 -5.96 -22.90 6.65
C CYS A 233 -5.09 -23.89 5.86
N GLU A 234 -3.81 -23.57 5.64
CA GLU A 234 -2.84 -24.45 4.99
C GLU A 234 -2.45 -25.67 5.84
N ALA A 235 -2.56 -25.58 7.16
CA ALA A 235 -2.19 -26.66 8.07
C ALA A 235 -3.22 -27.81 8.12
N ASP A 236 -4.40 -27.61 7.54
CA ASP A 236 -5.47 -28.62 7.38
C ASP A 236 -5.85 -29.37 8.67
N ILE A 237 -5.83 -28.70 9.82
CA ILE A 237 -6.13 -29.30 11.13
C ILE A 237 -7.65 -29.48 11.41
N GLY A 238 -8.52 -29.17 10.43
CA GLY A 238 -9.98 -29.39 10.51
C GLY A 238 -10.76 -28.44 11.42
N GLY A 239 -10.15 -27.89 12.48
CA GLY A 239 -10.80 -26.93 13.38
C GLY A 239 -10.12 -26.82 14.74
N THR A 240 -10.87 -26.31 15.72
CA THR A 240 -10.44 -26.27 17.13
C THR A 240 -10.42 -27.68 17.74
N THR A 241 -9.75 -27.83 18.88
CA THR A 241 -9.65 -29.10 19.62
C THR A 241 -11.01 -29.64 20.05
N ASN A 242 -12.03 -28.77 20.19
CA ASN A 242 -13.41 -29.16 20.51
C ASN A 242 -14.33 -29.30 19.29
N GLY A 243 -13.77 -29.35 18.07
CA GLY A 243 -14.51 -29.64 16.83
C GLY A 243 -15.28 -28.44 16.26
N MET A 244 -14.87 -27.21 16.55
CA MET A 244 -15.46 -26.00 16.00
C MET A 244 -14.66 -25.52 14.79
N GLN A 245 -15.36 -25.24 13.70
CA GLN A 245 -14.78 -24.71 12.48
C GLN A 245 -14.90 -23.20 12.38
N LEU A 246 -13.79 -22.57 12.04
CA LEU A 246 -13.74 -21.16 11.67
C LEU A 246 -14.48 -20.90 10.36
N LYS A 247 -15.49 -20.03 10.40
CA LYS A 247 -16.14 -19.46 9.22
C LYS A 247 -15.84 -17.97 9.14
N LEU A 248 -15.43 -17.53 7.96
CA LEU A 248 -15.16 -16.14 7.63
C LEU A 248 -16.18 -15.70 6.58
N GLY A 249 -16.77 -14.53 6.75
CA GLY A 249 -17.84 -14.04 5.88
C GLY A 249 -17.73 -12.55 5.55
N SER A 250 -18.54 -12.09 4.59
CA SER A 250 -18.66 -10.67 4.22
C SER A 250 -19.44 -9.86 5.26
N GLY A 251 -19.18 -8.56 5.36
CA GLY A 251 -19.89 -7.66 6.28
C GLY A 251 -19.55 -6.19 6.07
N ARG A 252 -20.29 -5.28 6.74
CA ARG A 252 -20.20 -3.82 6.52
C ARG A 252 -18.87 -3.18 6.94
N LYS A 253 -18.23 -3.67 8.01
CA LYS A 253 -16.90 -3.23 8.46
C LYS A 253 -15.90 -4.34 8.22
N SER A 254 -15.22 -4.29 7.07
CA SER A 254 -14.33 -5.35 6.62
C SER A 254 -12.85 -5.04 6.84
N LEU A 255 -12.07 -6.10 7.05
CA LEU A 255 -10.62 -6.11 7.02
C LEU A 255 -10.16 -6.83 5.75
N TRP A 256 -9.06 -6.35 5.18
CA TRP A 256 -8.40 -7.02 4.06
C TRP A 256 -7.48 -8.11 4.61
N LEU A 257 -7.97 -9.35 4.61
CA LEU A 257 -7.27 -10.53 5.12
C LEU A 257 -6.98 -11.51 3.99
N ILE A 258 -6.17 -12.52 4.28
CA ILE A 258 -5.85 -13.61 3.35
C ILE A 258 -6.84 -14.73 3.62
N ASP A 259 -7.52 -15.21 2.57
CA ASP A 259 -8.48 -16.28 2.68
C ASP A 259 -7.81 -17.67 2.56
N ARG A 260 -8.63 -18.73 2.58
CA ARG A 260 -8.18 -20.12 2.47
C ARG A 260 -7.44 -20.44 1.18
N THR A 261 -7.64 -19.66 0.11
CA THR A 261 -6.97 -19.84 -1.19
C THR A 261 -5.68 -19.03 -1.29
N GLY A 262 -5.32 -18.28 -0.24
CA GLY A 262 -4.21 -17.35 -0.25
C GLY A 262 -4.53 -16.05 -0.97
N GLU A 263 -5.80 -15.77 -1.27
CA GLU A 263 -6.22 -14.52 -1.91
C GLU A 263 -6.58 -13.46 -0.88
N ARG A 264 -6.30 -12.20 -1.23
CA ARG A 264 -6.65 -11.07 -0.38
C ARG A 264 -8.13 -10.72 -0.58
N ARG A 265 -8.94 -10.86 0.47
CA ARG A 265 -10.39 -10.59 0.42
C ARG A 265 -10.85 -9.70 1.56
N GLN A 266 -11.97 -9.04 1.34
CA GLN A 266 -12.66 -8.29 2.39
C GLN A 266 -13.47 -9.26 3.25
N ILE A 267 -13.00 -9.45 4.48
CA ILE A 267 -13.69 -10.26 5.48
C ILE A 267 -14.34 -9.29 6.45
N GLY A 268 -15.64 -9.42 6.70
CA GLY A 268 -16.39 -8.53 7.60
C GLY A 268 -16.80 -9.18 8.91
N VAL A 269 -16.93 -10.51 8.93
CA VAL A 269 -17.37 -11.24 10.11
C VAL A 269 -16.61 -12.55 10.29
N ILE A 270 -16.61 -13.02 11.53
CA ILE A 270 -16.03 -14.29 11.96
C ILE A 270 -17.04 -15.02 12.86
N SER A 271 -17.18 -16.33 12.66
CA SER A 271 -17.96 -17.21 13.55
C SER A 271 -17.31 -18.58 13.65
N PHE A 272 -17.75 -19.33 14.66
CA PHE A 272 -17.37 -20.72 14.86
C PHE A 272 -18.63 -21.59 14.93
N LEU A 273 -18.66 -22.64 14.12
CA LEU A 273 -19.76 -23.59 14.04
C LEU A 273 -19.23 -25.01 14.26
N LYS A 274 -20.03 -25.91 14.84
CA LYS A 274 -19.68 -27.34 14.80
C LYS A 274 -19.71 -27.82 13.36
N GLU A 275 -18.83 -28.73 13.02
CA GLU A 275 -18.92 -29.45 11.75
C GLU A 275 -20.22 -30.26 11.73
N ASP A 276 -21.13 -29.91 10.83
CA ASP A 276 -22.28 -30.76 10.54
C ASP A 276 -21.72 -31.96 9.77
N ASN A 277 -21.65 -33.12 10.43
CA ASN A 277 -21.37 -34.40 9.77
C ASN A 277 -22.39 -34.57 8.63
N SER A 278 -21.95 -34.31 7.39
CA SER A 278 -22.68 -34.61 6.16
C SER A 278 -22.12 -35.88 5.56
#